data_AF-A0A4R7CSL2-F1
#
_entry.id   AF-A0A4R7CSL2-F1
#
_cell.length_a   1.000
_cell.length_b   1.000
_cell.length_c   1.000
_cell.angle_alpha   90.00
_cell.angle_beta   90.00
_cell.angle_gamma   90.00
#
_symmetry.space_group_name_H-M   'P 1'
#
loop_
_entity.id
_entity.type
_entity.pdbx_description
1 polymer ?
#
loop_
_entity_poly.entity_id
_entity_poly.type
_entity_poly.pdbx_seq_one_letter_code
_entity_poly.pdbx_strand_id
1 'polypeptide(L)'
;MEEQRTELQQTEKGATAFAQTYFHGTKADLRIGDLIEAGFHSNYGRRKQAKYIFLSATLDAAIWGAELAFGDGRERIYLVEPLGNIEDDPDLTDKKFPGNPTKSCRSTAPFCVVGEVTIWKGHPPDQVMAMKAALEKLKDQGIDSLNDV
;
A
#
# COMPACT_ATOMS: atom_id res chain seq x y z
N MET A 1 15.16 40.03 -30.17
CA MET A 1 14.89 38.60 -30.36
C MET A 1 16.11 37.88 -29.84
N GLU A 2 15.88 36.84 -29.02
CA GLU A 2 16.89 35.99 -28.36
C GLU A 2 17.79 36.76 -27.39
N GLU A 3 17.75 36.53 -26.07
CA GLU A 3 18.10 35.28 -25.40
C GLU A 3 17.29 35.13 -24.10
N GLN A 4 16.21 34.35 -24.15
CA GLN A 4 15.53 33.81 -22.97
C GLN A 4 15.23 32.33 -23.24
N ARG A 5 16.28 31.52 -23.18
CA ARG A 5 16.30 30.05 -23.18
C ARG A 5 17.77 29.71 -22.91
N THR A 6 18.17 29.06 -21.82
CA THR A 6 17.49 28.03 -21.05
C THR A 6 18.29 27.97 -19.74
N GLU A 7 17.74 28.47 -18.63
CA GLU A 7 18.25 28.14 -17.30
C GLU A 7 17.85 26.69 -17.01
N LEU A 8 18.58 25.75 -17.59
CA LEU A 8 18.63 24.40 -17.05
C LEU A 8 19.40 24.50 -15.76
N GLN A 9 18.64 24.74 -14.69
CA GLN A 9 19.04 24.63 -13.30
C GLN A 9 19.92 23.40 -13.17
N GLN A 10 21.22 23.64 -13.01
CA GLN A 10 22.21 22.62 -12.67
C GLN A 10 21.81 22.09 -11.29
N THR A 11 21.05 21.00 -11.26
CA THR A 11 20.75 20.33 -10.01
C THR A 11 22.03 19.68 -9.50
N GLU A 12 22.38 20.16 -8.32
CA GLU A 12 23.57 19.91 -7.51
C GLU A 12 24.13 18.48 -7.60
N LYS A 13 25.43 18.38 -7.89
CA LYS A 13 26.24 17.15 -7.72
C LYS A 13 26.54 16.88 -6.23
N GLY A 14 25.51 16.85 -5.40
CA GLY A 14 25.58 16.53 -3.97
C GLY A 14 25.05 15.11 -3.70
N ALA A 15 25.46 14.50 -2.60
CA ALA A 15 24.80 13.31 -2.10
C ALA A 15 23.36 13.69 -1.68
N THR A 16 22.36 13.04 -2.28
CA THR A 16 20.96 13.21 -1.89
C THR A 16 20.58 12.17 -0.84
N ALA A 17 19.63 12.52 0.03
CA ALA A 17 19.06 11.55 0.96
C ALA A 17 18.29 10.47 0.18
N PHE A 18 18.33 9.23 0.67
CA PHE A 18 17.51 8.16 0.13
C PHE A 18 16.03 8.51 0.33
N ALA A 19 15.23 8.37 -0.71
CA ALA A 19 13.81 8.64 -0.62
C ALA A 19 13.17 7.67 0.38
N GLN A 20 12.19 8.14 1.14
CA GLN A 20 11.47 7.27 2.06
C GLN A 20 10.66 6.24 1.25
N THR A 21 11.00 4.97 1.42
CA THR A 21 10.31 3.84 0.80
C THR A 21 9.35 3.18 1.79
N TYR A 22 8.29 2.57 1.27
CA TYR A 22 7.26 1.86 2.02
C TYR A 22 7.01 0.46 1.45
N PHE A 23 6.27 -0.35 2.17
CA PHE A 23 5.86 -1.68 1.73
C PHE A 23 4.44 -1.67 1.17
N HIS A 24 4.22 -2.39 0.08
CA HIS A 24 2.91 -2.66 -0.51
C HIS A 24 2.73 -4.17 -0.67
N GLY A 25 1.85 -4.76 0.14
CA GLY A 25 1.47 -6.17 0.04
C GLY A 25 0.35 -6.39 -0.98
N THR A 26 0.53 -7.32 -1.91
CA THR A 26 -0.44 -7.61 -2.97
C THR A 26 -0.28 -9.02 -3.53
N LYS A 27 -1.15 -9.39 -4.46
CA LYS A 27 -0.99 -10.58 -5.34
C LYS A 27 -0.79 -10.23 -6.81
N ALA A 28 -0.75 -8.94 -7.14
CA ALA A 28 -0.44 -8.48 -8.48
C ALA A 28 1.02 -8.81 -8.83
N ASP A 29 1.27 -9.23 -10.07
CA ASP A 29 2.60 -9.52 -10.60
C ASP A 29 3.19 -8.25 -11.24
N LEU A 30 3.80 -7.42 -10.41
CA LEU A 30 4.41 -6.14 -10.78
C LEU A 30 5.93 -6.25 -10.96
N ARG A 31 6.48 -5.33 -11.75
CA ARG A 31 7.91 -5.15 -12.02
C ARG A 31 8.40 -3.83 -11.45
N ILE A 32 9.72 -3.73 -11.23
CA ILE A 32 10.36 -2.46 -10.90
C ILE A 32 10.08 -1.45 -12.03
N GLY A 33 9.65 -0.26 -11.65
CA GLY A 33 9.22 0.82 -12.56
C GLY A 33 7.72 0.83 -12.85
N ASP A 34 6.97 -0.21 -12.48
CA ASP A 34 5.51 -0.20 -12.63
C ASP A 34 4.87 0.81 -11.66
N LEU A 35 3.76 1.40 -12.09
CA LEU A 35 2.92 2.25 -11.26
C LEU A 35 1.75 1.46 -10.69
N ILE A 36 1.56 1.58 -9.38
CA ILE A 36 0.36 1.11 -8.68
C ILE A 36 -0.59 2.31 -8.63
N GLU A 37 -1.75 2.19 -9.23
CA GLU A 37 -2.75 3.26 -9.35
C GLU A 37 -4.06 2.90 -8.63
N ALA A 38 -4.85 3.91 -8.28
CA ALA A 38 -6.20 3.70 -7.79
C ALA A 38 -7.13 3.23 -8.93
N GLY A 39 -8.30 2.69 -8.59
CA GLY A 39 -9.29 2.26 -9.59
C GLY A 39 -9.31 0.75 -9.90
N PHE A 40 -8.38 -0.04 -9.34
CA PHE A 40 -8.53 -1.50 -9.27
C PHE A 40 -9.57 -1.89 -8.21
N HIS A 41 -10.15 -3.09 -8.30
CA HIS A 41 -11.14 -3.54 -7.31
C HIS A 41 -10.51 -3.63 -5.91
N SER A 42 -11.17 -3.06 -4.89
CA SER A 42 -10.72 -3.13 -3.49
C SER A 42 -10.58 -4.59 -3.02
N ASN A 43 -9.53 -4.86 -2.24
CA ASN A 43 -9.32 -6.16 -1.57
C ASN A 43 -10.33 -6.42 -0.44
N TYR A 44 -11.02 -5.37 0.04
CA TYR A 44 -11.92 -5.42 1.20
C TYR A 44 -13.33 -4.92 0.83
N GLY A 45 -14.31 -5.21 1.69
CA GLY A 45 -15.67 -4.69 1.58
C GLY A 45 -16.41 -5.10 0.29
N ARG A 46 -17.07 -4.13 -0.36
CA ARG A 46 -17.95 -4.39 -1.52
C ARG A 46 -17.22 -4.48 -2.86
N ARG A 47 -15.88 -4.48 -2.86
CA ARG A 47 -15.05 -4.57 -4.07
C ARG A 47 -15.40 -3.48 -5.09
N LYS A 48 -15.69 -2.27 -4.61
CA LYS A 48 -15.80 -1.09 -5.48
C LYS A 48 -14.43 -0.79 -6.11
N GLN A 49 -14.40 0.04 -7.15
CA GLN A 49 -13.14 0.66 -7.58
C GLN A 49 -12.52 1.35 -6.37
N ALA A 50 -11.34 0.89 -5.97
CA ALA A 50 -10.66 1.39 -4.79
C ALA A 50 -10.25 2.84 -5.06
N LYS A 51 -10.78 3.76 -4.24
CA LYS A 51 -10.39 5.17 -4.27
C LYS A 51 -8.96 5.38 -3.78
N TYR A 52 -8.48 4.48 -2.93
CA TYR A 52 -7.20 4.56 -2.27
C TYR A 52 -6.32 3.35 -2.58
N ILE A 53 -5.01 3.59 -2.56
CA ILE A 53 -3.94 2.60 -2.61
C ILE A 53 -3.29 2.58 -1.23
N PHE A 54 -2.95 1.39 -0.74
CA PHE A 54 -2.46 1.19 0.63
C PHE A 54 -0.97 0.86 0.65
N LEU A 55 -0.29 1.34 1.69
CA LEU A 55 1.12 1.06 1.96
C LEU A 55 1.36 1.05 3.47
N SER A 56 2.51 0.54 3.91
CA SER A 56 2.88 0.59 5.32
C SER A 56 4.37 0.82 5.51
N ALA A 57 4.75 1.45 6.62
CA ALA A 57 6.13 1.50 7.08
C ALA A 57 6.53 0.30 7.96
N THR A 58 5.63 -0.68 8.18
CA THR A 58 5.95 -1.94 8.85
C THR A 58 5.78 -3.14 7.91
N LEU A 59 6.71 -4.10 8.00
CA LEU A 59 6.66 -5.31 7.19
C LEU A 59 5.46 -6.19 7.55
N ASP A 60 5.11 -6.29 8.84
CA ASP A 60 3.99 -7.11 9.33
C ASP A 60 2.65 -6.71 8.70
N ALA A 61 2.36 -5.41 8.61
CA ALA A 61 1.16 -4.91 7.94
C ALA A 61 1.16 -5.21 6.44
N ALA A 62 2.32 -5.16 5.78
CA ALA A 62 2.44 -5.51 4.37
C ALA A 62 2.30 -7.01 4.11
N ILE A 63 2.75 -7.86 5.05
CA ILE A 63 2.51 -9.31 5.01
C ILE A 63 1.00 -9.56 5.04
N TRP A 64 0.27 -8.94 5.96
CA TRP A 64 -1.20 -9.01 5.98
C TRP A 64 -1.81 -8.52 4.66
N GLY A 65 -1.30 -7.42 4.11
CA GLY A 65 -1.73 -6.90 2.81
C GLY A 65 -1.61 -7.95 1.69
N ALA A 66 -0.52 -8.70 1.64
CA ALA A 66 -0.29 -9.75 0.64
C ALA A 66 -1.18 -10.98 0.88
N GLU A 67 -1.26 -11.48 2.12
CA GLU A 67 -2.01 -12.70 2.48
C GLU A 67 -3.53 -12.54 2.36
N LEU A 68 -4.03 -11.33 2.63
CA LEU A 68 -5.44 -10.97 2.54
C LEU A 68 -5.83 -10.40 1.18
N ALA A 69 -4.87 -10.08 0.30
CA ALA A 69 -5.15 -9.62 -1.04
C ALA A 69 -6.04 -10.61 -1.81
N PHE A 70 -6.96 -10.06 -2.60
CA PHE A 70 -7.86 -10.86 -3.41
C PHE A 70 -7.13 -11.49 -4.61
N GLY A 71 -7.65 -12.64 -5.07
CA GLY A 71 -7.12 -13.38 -6.20
C GLY A 71 -6.24 -14.57 -5.80
N ASP A 72 -5.95 -15.38 -6.82
CA ASP A 72 -5.19 -16.64 -6.71
C ASP A 72 -3.71 -16.48 -7.07
N GLY A 73 -3.28 -15.23 -7.30
CA GLY A 73 -1.89 -14.89 -7.56
C GLY A 73 -1.00 -15.18 -6.35
N ARG A 74 0.31 -15.28 -6.61
CA ARG A 74 1.31 -15.41 -5.55
C ARG A 74 1.32 -14.14 -4.69
N GLU A 75 1.41 -14.31 -3.38
CA GLU A 75 1.58 -13.25 -2.40
C GLU A 75 2.95 -12.57 -2.59
N ARG A 76 2.97 -11.24 -2.67
CA ARG A 76 4.15 -10.43 -2.95
C ARG A 76 4.15 -9.16 -2.09
N ILE A 77 5.35 -8.69 -1.77
CA ILE A 77 5.55 -7.44 -1.03
C ILE A 77 6.53 -6.58 -1.82
N TYR A 78 6.06 -5.45 -2.30
CA TYR A 78 6.84 -4.49 -3.05
C TYR A 78 7.36 -3.35 -2.18
N LEU A 79 8.57 -2.90 -2.47
CA LEU A 79 9.09 -1.61 -2.01
C LEU A 79 8.57 -0.53 -2.96
N VAL A 80 7.92 0.49 -2.42
CA VAL A 80 7.26 1.51 -3.21
C VAL A 80 7.57 2.92 -2.72
N GLU A 81 7.64 3.85 -3.67
CA GLU A 81 7.76 5.28 -3.42
C GLU A 81 6.45 5.97 -3.82
N PRO A 82 5.80 6.73 -2.91
CA PRO A 82 4.59 7.44 -3.24
C PRO A 82 4.90 8.66 -4.12
N LEU A 83 4.11 8.85 -5.18
CA LEU A 83 4.23 10.01 -6.08
C LEU A 83 3.38 11.20 -5.63
N GLY A 84 2.79 11.13 -4.43
CA GLY A 84 1.98 12.19 -3.84
C GLY A 84 1.79 11.98 -2.34
N ASN A 85 0.88 12.75 -1.76
CA ASN A 85 0.65 12.73 -0.33
C ASN A 85 0.08 11.39 0.14
N ILE A 86 0.54 10.94 1.30
CA ILE A 86 -0.02 9.80 2.03
C ILE A 86 -0.68 10.30 3.30
N GLU A 87 -1.73 9.61 3.74
CA GLU A 87 -2.41 9.87 5.01
C GLU A 87 -2.58 8.56 5.79
N ASP A 88 -2.77 8.65 7.10
CA ASP A 88 -3.01 7.47 7.93
C ASP A 88 -4.27 6.71 7.48
N ASP A 89 -4.20 5.38 7.46
CA ASP A 89 -5.35 4.54 7.16
C ASP A 89 -6.37 4.61 8.31
N PRO A 90 -7.60 5.12 8.06
CA PRO A 90 -8.59 5.25 9.11
C PRO A 90 -9.11 3.91 9.61
N ASP A 91 -8.95 2.80 8.90
CA ASP A 91 -9.36 1.48 9.41
C ASP A 91 -8.38 0.94 10.47
N LEU A 92 -7.14 1.47 10.48
CA LEU A 92 -6.05 0.97 11.32
C LEU A 92 -5.50 2.00 12.32
N THR A 93 -6.04 3.22 12.29
CA THR A 93 -5.61 4.34 13.15
C THR A 93 -6.68 4.71 14.15
N ASP A 94 -6.30 4.83 15.43
CA ASP A 94 -7.20 5.15 16.55
C ASP A 94 -8.44 4.26 16.63
N LYS A 95 -8.26 2.96 16.31
CA LYS A 95 -9.29 1.92 16.44
C LYS A 95 -9.05 1.09 17.68
N LYS A 96 -8.40 -0.06 17.51
CA LYS A 96 -8.12 -0.99 18.61
C LYS A 96 -7.05 -0.46 19.55
N PHE A 97 -6.13 0.37 19.03
CA PHE A 97 -5.02 0.95 19.77
C PHE A 97 -4.91 2.45 19.44
N PRO A 98 -4.41 3.29 20.37
CA PRO A 98 -4.15 4.70 20.11
C PRO A 98 -3.08 4.89 19.02
N GLY A 99 -3.31 5.89 18.16
CA GLY A 99 -2.45 6.24 17.03
C GLY A 99 -2.43 5.19 15.92
N ASN A 100 -1.35 5.21 15.15
CA ASN A 100 -1.10 4.29 14.03
C ASN A 100 0.12 3.38 14.32
N PRO A 101 -0.03 2.32 15.15
CA PRO A 101 1.09 1.44 15.50
C PRO A 101 1.56 0.59 14.32
N THR A 102 0.67 0.28 13.38
CA THR A 102 1.01 -0.50 12.17
C THR A 102 1.69 0.36 11.10
N LYS A 103 1.69 1.69 11.27
CA LYS A 103 2.18 2.66 10.28
C LYS A 103 1.56 2.44 8.90
N SER A 104 0.27 2.09 8.89
CA SER A 104 -0.48 1.86 7.67
C SER A 104 -1.04 3.17 7.15
N CYS A 105 -0.81 3.45 5.87
CA CYS A 105 -1.19 4.67 5.21
C CYS A 105 -1.93 4.36 3.91
N ARG A 106 -2.62 5.36 3.39
CA ARG A 106 -3.31 5.32 2.12
C ARG A 106 -3.01 6.56 1.29
N SER A 107 -3.21 6.47 -0.03
CA SER A 107 -3.11 7.60 -0.95
C SER A 107 -4.06 7.43 -2.12
N THR A 108 -4.46 8.54 -2.73
CA THR A 108 -5.11 8.54 -4.06
C THR A 108 -4.09 8.70 -5.20
N ALA A 109 -2.86 9.11 -4.88
CA ALA A 109 -1.78 9.25 -5.86
C ALA A 109 -1.09 7.89 -6.09
N PRO A 110 -0.53 7.65 -7.31
CA PRO A 110 0.15 6.41 -7.62
C PRO A 110 1.42 6.17 -6.80
N PHE A 111 1.83 4.90 -6.71
CA PHE A 111 3.13 4.50 -6.17
C PHE A 111 4.01 3.90 -7.26
N CYS A 112 5.30 4.23 -7.26
CA CYS A 112 6.29 3.60 -8.12
C CYS A 112 6.91 2.40 -7.42
N VAL A 113 6.94 1.24 -8.08
CA VAL A 113 7.64 0.04 -7.57
C VAL A 113 9.14 0.21 -7.76
N VAL A 114 9.89 0.22 -6.66
CA VAL A 114 11.36 0.38 -6.67
C VAL A 114 12.11 -0.90 -6.25
N GLY A 115 11.38 -1.92 -5.80
CA GLY A 115 11.95 -3.23 -5.45
C GLY A 115 10.91 -4.23 -4.97
N GLU A 116 11.36 -5.45 -4.66
CA GLU A 116 10.52 -6.52 -4.09
C GLU A 116 11.23 -7.14 -2.88
N VAL A 117 10.49 -7.36 -1.80
CA VAL A 117 10.96 -8.14 -0.65
C VAL A 117 10.74 -9.61 -0.97
N THR A 118 11.83 -10.33 -1.24
CA THR A 118 11.78 -11.73 -1.69
C THR A 118 11.87 -12.75 -0.56
N ILE A 119 12.37 -12.34 0.60
CA ILE A 119 12.54 -13.20 1.78
C ILE A 119 11.76 -12.59 2.95
N TRP A 120 10.62 -13.20 3.25
CA TRP A 120 9.80 -12.86 4.41
C TRP A 120 9.08 -14.11 4.91
N LYS A 121 8.66 -14.08 6.17
CA LYS A 121 7.93 -15.17 6.80
C LYS A 121 6.48 -14.75 6.97
N GLY A 122 5.58 -15.46 6.30
CA GLY A 122 4.14 -15.26 6.49
C GLY A 122 3.66 -15.68 7.87
N HIS A 123 2.42 -15.31 8.16
CA HIS A 123 1.73 -15.73 9.37
C HIS A 123 1.42 -17.23 9.32
N PRO A 124 1.25 -17.87 10.50
CA PRO A 124 0.68 -19.21 10.59
C PRO A 124 -0.63 -19.33 9.78
N PRO A 125 -0.82 -20.41 8.99
CA PRO A 125 -2.01 -20.54 8.13
C PRO A 125 -3.34 -20.47 8.89
N ASP A 126 -3.40 -21.01 10.10
CA ASP A 126 -4.55 -20.93 11.00
C ASP A 126 -4.86 -19.49 11.42
N GLN A 127 -3.84 -18.67 11.66
CA GLN A 127 -4.00 -17.24 11.95
C GLN A 127 -4.58 -16.49 10.73
N VAL A 128 -4.10 -16.77 9.53
CA VAL A 128 -4.61 -16.17 8.29
C VAL A 128 -6.06 -16.57 8.04
N MET A 129 -6.38 -17.87 8.21
CA MET A 129 -7.76 -18.36 8.08
C MET A 129 -8.71 -17.73 9.10
N ALA A 130 -8.28 -17.60 10.36
CA ALA A 130 -9.07 -16.95 11.39
C ALA A 130 -9.34 -15.47 11.06
N MET A 131 -8.34 -14.76 10.53
CA MET A 131 -8.50 -13.37 10.10
C MET A 131 -9.48 -13.23 8.93
N LYS A 132 -9.34 -14.08 7.89
CA LYS A 132 -10.28 -14.10 6.76
C LYS A 132 -11.72 -14.36 7.19
N ALA A 133 -11.92 -15.31 8.12
CA ALA A 133 -13.23 -15.60 8.69
C ALA A 133 -13.80 -14.42 9.50
N ALA A 134 -12.96 -13.72 10.26
CA ALA A 134 -13.37 -12.54 11.00
C ALA A 134 -13.81 -11.40 10.08
N LEU A 135 -13.07 -11.16 8.98
CA LEU A 135 -13.41 -10.15 7.97
C LEU A 135 -14.76 -10.45 7.29
N GLU A 136 -15.02 -11.72 6.93
CA GLU A 136 -16.31 -12.09 6.33
C GLU A 136 -17.46 -11.89 7.32
N LYS A 137 -17.26 -12.21 8.61
CA LYS A 137 -18.26 -11.95 9.64
C LYS A 137 -18.57 -10.47 9.82
N LEU A 138 -17.58 -9.58 9.76
CA LEU A 138 -17.79 -8.12 9.84
C LEU A 138 -18.64 -7.64 8.65
N LYS A 139 -18.35 -8.16 7.45
CA LYS A 139 -19.11 -7.87 6.24
C LYS A 139 -20.56 -8.35 6.34
N ASP A 140 -20.82 -9.55 6.87
CA ASP A 140 -22.17 -10.06 7.13
C ASP A 140 -22.96 -9.20 8.14
N GLN A 141 -22.24 -8.53 9.06
CA GLN A 141 -22.82 -7.59 10.02
C GLN A 141 -23.04 -6.19 9.44
N GLY A 142 -22.71 -5.96 8.18
CA GLY A 142 -22.80 -4.64 7.54
C GLY A 142 -21.75 -3.64 8.01
N ILE A 143 -20.67 -4.10 8.64
CA ILE A 143 -19.52 -3.28 9.01
C ILE A 143 -18.60 -3.21 7.80
N ASP A 144 -18.76 -2.14 7.03
CA ASP A 144 -17.95 -1.85 5.85
C ASP A 144 -16.67 -1.05 6.22
N SER A 145 -15.67 -1.09 5.35
CA SER A 145 -14.43 -0.32 5.47
C SER A 145 -14.69 1.19 5.39
N LEU A 146 -13.97 1.99 6.19
CA LEU A 146 -13.98 3.46 6.10
C LEU A 146 -13.28 3.97 4.84
N ASN A 147 -12.69 3.07 4.05
CA ASN A 147 -12.07 3.37 2.77
C ASN A 147 -13.04 3.21 1.58
N ASP A 148 -14.25 2.64 1.79
CA ASP A 148 -15.26 2.37 0.76
C ASP A 148 -16.32 3.49 0.59
N VAL A 149 -16.16 4.59 1.34
CA VAL A 149 -17.01 5.80 1.38
C VAL A 149 -16.54 6.93 0.45
#